data_AF-A0A8C6XQD2-F1
#
_entry.id   AF-A0A8C6XQD2-F1
#
_cell.length_a   1.000
_cell.length_b   1.000
_cell.length_c   1.000
_cell.angle_alpha   90.00
_cell.angle_beta   90.00
_cell.angle_gamma   90.00
#
_symmetry.space_group_name_H-M   'P 1'
#
loop_
_entity.id
_entity.type
_entity.pdbx_description
1 polymer ?
#
loop_
_entity_poly.entity_id
_entity_poly.type
_entity_poly.pdbx_seq_one_letter_code
_entity_poly.pdbx_strand_id
1 'polypeptide(L)'
;MNFLVTLVLLGQIIGCTFGTTLSQEFDCNGEEAEKLAKLAVKYINDHNLHGYKQTLNVIKEVDFPEIVEMVAEMTLNVLETKCHVLDPTPVENCTVRQQHEHVSV
;
A
#
# COMPACT_ATOMS: atom_id res chain seq x y z
N MET A 1 11.86 9.12 -51.14
CA MET A 1 11.49 7.79 -50.61
C MET A 1 12.14 7.53 -49.24
N ASN A 2 13.47 7.68 -49.10
CA ASN A 2 14.19 7.40 -47.85
C ASN A 2 13.76 8.25 -46.64
N PHE A 3 13.44 9.53 -46.83
CA PHE A 3 13.11 10.44 -45.73
C PHE A 3 11.78 10.10 -45.04
N LEU A 4 10.81 9.59 -45.80
CA LEU A 4 9.52 9.14 -45.27
C LEU A 4 9.68 7.84 -44.48
N VAL A 5 10.54 6.93 -44.96
CA VAL A 5 10.86 5.68 -44.26
C VAL A 5 11.57 5.95 -42.94
N THR A 6 12.50 6.92 -42.90
CA THR A 6 13.18 7.31 -41.66
C THR A 6 12.23 7.95 -40.65
N LEU A 7 11.29 8.78 -41.09
CA LEU A 7 10.30 9.40 -40.20
C LEU A 7 9.34 8.37 -39.59
N VAL A 8 8.90 7.38 -40.38
CA VAL A 8 8.05 6.29 -39.88
C VAL A 8 8.78 5.44 -38.84
N LEU A 9 10.06 5.10 -39.08
CA LEU A 9 10.88 4.35 -38.13
C LEU A 9 11.11 5.13 -36.82
N LEU A 10 11.42 6.44 -36.91
CA LEU A 10 11.57 7.30 -35.74
C LEU A 10 10.26 7.41 -34.92
N GLY A 11 9.12 7.50 -35.59
CA GLY A 11 7.81 7.50 -34.93
C GLY A 11 7.50 6.20 -34.18
N GLN A 12 7.92 5.04 -34.72
CA GLN A 12 7.75 3.74 -34.06
C GLN A 12 8.65 3.60 -32.83
N ILE A 13 9.90 4.07 -32.91
CA ILE A 13 10.85 4.02 -31.79
C ILE A 13 10.35 4.88 -30.62
N ILE A 14 9.83 6.08 -30.91
CA ILE A 14 9.21 6.96 -29.91
C ILE A 14 7.99 6.26 -29.29
N GLY A 15 7.11 5.67 -30.10
CA GLY A 15 5.94 4.92 -29.61
C GLY A 15 6.29 3.74 -28.70
N CYS A 16 7.39 3.03 -28.94
CA CYS A 16 7.85 1.92 -28.11
C CYS A 16 8.50 2.36 -26.79
N THR A 17 9.15 3.53 -26.73
CA THR A 17 9.76 4.04 -25.49
C THR A 17 8.75 4.68 -24.53
N PHE A 18 7.58 5.08 -25.03
CA PHE A 18 6.46 5.62 -24.23
C PHE A 18 5.36 4.58 -23.98
N GLY A 19 5.68 3.29 -24.11
CA GLY A 19 4.81 2.18 -23.75
C GLY A 19 4.51 2.21 -22.25
N THR A 20 3.44 2.93 -21.92
CA THR A 20 2.63 2.90 -20.70
C THR A 20 3.14 1.95 -19.61
N THR A 21 3.72 2.50 -18.55
CA THR A 21 3.58 1.92 -17.20
C THR A 21 2.10 2.00 -16.85
N LEU A 22 1.31 1.06 -17.38
CA LEU A 22 -0.06 0.86 -16.98
C LEU A 22 0.04 0.11 -15.65
N SER A 23 0.31 0.83 -14.56
CA SER A 23 0.15 0.24 -13.22
C SER A 23 -1.28 -0.27 -13.20
N GLN A 24 -1.41 -1.59 -13.16
CA GLN A 24 -2.70 -2.25 -13.16
C GLN A 24 -3.41 -1.72 -11.92
N GLU A 25 -4.48 -0.95 -12.09
CA GLU A 25 -5.21 -0.37 -10.97
C GLU A 25 -5.81 -1.54 -10.18
N PHE A 26 -5.12 -1.94 -9.10
CA PHE A 26 -5.53 -3.04 -8.25
C PHE A 26 -6.70 -2.61 -7.38
N ASP A 27 -7.67 -3.51 -7.22
CA ASP A 27 -8.84 -3.24 -6.40
C ASP A 27 -8.45 -3.19 -4.92
N CYS A 28 -8.31 -1.97 -4.39
CA CYS A 28 -8.04 -1.73 -2.97
C CYS A 28 -9.17 -2.21 -2.05
N ASN A 29 -10.37 -2.50 -2.59
CA ASN A 29 -11.49 -3.07 -1.85
C ASN A 29 -11.62 -4.59 -2.09
N GLY A 30 -10.69 -5.19 -2.84
CA GLY A 30 -10.67 -6.60 -3.13
C GLY A 30 -10.32 -7.44 -1.90
N GLU A 31 -10.81 -8.68 -1.85
CA GLU A 31 -10.56 -9.61 -0.75
C GLU A 31 -9.05 -9.87 -0.54
N GLU A 32 -8.27 -9.91 -1.62
CA GLU A 32 -6.83 -10.10 -1.57
C GLU A 32 -6.11 -8.90 -0.94
N ALA A 33 -6.46 -7.68 -1.35
CA ALA A 33 -5.94 -6.45 -0.76
C ALA A 33 -6.25 -6.39 0.75
N GLU A 34 -7.47 -6.77 1.16
CA GLU A 34 -7.85 -6.83 2.56
C GLU A 34 -7.01 -7.85 3.36
N LYS A 35 -6.76 -9.04 2.79
CA LYS A 35 -5.93 -10.08 3.43
C LYS A 35 -4.49 -9.61 3.60
N LEU A 36 -3.90 -9.02 2.56
CA LEU A 36 -2.53 -8.50 2.61
C LEU A 36 -2.41 -7.34 3.59
N ALA A 37 -3.37 -6.42 3.61
CA ALA A 37 -3.40 -5.31 4.57
C ALA A 37 -3.50 -5.81 6.02
N LYS A 38 -4.32 -6.83 6.30
CA LYS A 38 -4.39 -7.46 7.62
C LYS A 38 -3.07 -8.10 8.03
N LEU A 39 -2.39 -8.78 7.11
CA LEU A 39 -1.07 -9.36 7.36
C LEU A 39 -0.04 -8.26 7.67
N ALA A 40 -0.04 -7.18 6.90
CA ALA A 40 0.86 -6.04 7.11
C ALA A 40 0.62 -5.36 8.47
N VAL A 41 -0.63 -5.10 8.84
CA VAL A 41 -0.97 -4.51 10.15
C VAL A 41 -0.63 -5.44 11.30
N LYS A 42 -0.83 -6.76 11.14
CA LYS A 42 -0.38 -7.75 12.12
C LYS A 42 1.14 -7.68 12.29
N TYR A 43 1.88 -7.68 11.17
CA TYR A 43 3.34 -7.56 11.20
C TYR A 43 3.80 -6.28 11.92
N ILE A 44 3.16 -5.13 11.64
CA ILE A 44 3.43 -3.86 12.33
C ILE A 44 3.24 -4.03 13.85
N ASN A 45 2.12 -4.61 14.29
CA ASN A 45 1.84 -4.78 15.72
C ASN A 45 2.78 -5.78 16.41
N ASP A 46 3.22 -6.83 15.72
CA ASP A 46 4.16 -7.81 16.26
C ASP A 46 5.57 -7.24 16.44
N HIS A 47 5.94 -6.22 15.65
CA HIS A 47 7.29 -5.64 15.62
C HIS A 47 7.39 -4.23 16.22
N ASN A 48 6.27 -3.57 16.47
CA ASN A 48 6.27 -2.26 17.12
C ASN A 48 6.43 -2.42 18.64
N LEU A 49 7.60 -2.04 19.16
CA LEU A 49 7.98 -2.24 20.56
C LEU A 49 7.57 -1.07 21.47
N HIS A 50 6.93 -0.02 20.92
CA HIS A 50 6.56 1.18 21.66
C HIS A 50 5.23 1.77 21.20
N GLY A 51 4.62 2.57 22.07
CA GLY A 51 3.39 3.28 21.77
C GLY A 51 2.16 2.37 21.82
N TYR A 52 1.27 2.54 20.85
CA TYR A 52 -0.04 1.90 20.83
C TYR A 52 -0.19 0.96 19.64
N LYS A 53 -1.03 -0.06 19.80
CA LYS A 53 -1.38 -0.98 18.70
C LYS A 53 -2.11 -0.23 17.60
N GLN A 54 -1.88 -0.64 16.37
CA GLN A 54 -2.41 -0.04 15.15
C GLN A 54 -3.56 -0.87 14.59
N THR A 55 -4.61 -0.22 14.10
CA THR A 55 -5.66 -0.87 13.31
C THR A 55 -5.71 -0.31 11.89
N LEU A 56 -6.16 -1.12 10.93
CA LEU A 56 -6.33 -0.70 9.55
C LEU A 56 -7.47 0.33 9.45
N ASN A 57 -7.24 1.42 8.71
CA ASN A 57 -8.27 2.41 8.39
C ASN A 57 -8.58 2.44 6.90
N VAL A 58 -7.57 2.70 6.06
CA VAL A 58 -7.76 2.78 4.59
C VAL A 58 -6.58 2.12 3.88
N ILE A 59 -6.87 1.29 2.89
CA ILE A 59 -5.89 0.83 1.89
C ILE A 59 -5.85 1.90 0.80
N LYS A 60 -4.72 2.59 0.67
CA LYS A 60 -4.58 3.72 -0.27
C LYS A 60 -4.13 3.28 -1.64
N GLU A 61 -3.24 2.31 -1.68
CA GLU A 61 -2.61 1.83 -2.90
C GLU A 61 -2.14 0.41 -2.68
N VAL A 62 -2.24 -0.39 -3.73
CA VAL A 62 -1.67 -1.73 -3.84
C VAL A 62 -1.04 -1.81 -5.20
N ASP A 63 0.25 -2.12 -5.25
CA ASP A 63 0.99 -2.36 -6.48
C ASP A 63 1.65 -3.73 -6.42
N PHE A 64 1.66 -4.41 -7.55
CA PHE A 64 2.33 -5.70 -7.71
C PHE A 64 3.39 -5.50 -8.78
N PRO A 65 4.67 -5.35 -8.39
CA PRO A 65 5.74 -5.13 -9.34
C PRO A 65 5.79 -6.27 -10.35
N GLU A 66 5.75 -5.96 -11.66
CA GLU A 66 5.70 -6.96 -12.74
C GLU A 66 6.84 -7.98 -12.69
N ILE A 67 7.98 -7.60 -12.09
CA ILE A 67 9.19 -8.43 -11.98
C ILE A 67 9.12 -9.40 -10.79
N VAL A 68 8.23 -9.15 -9.82
CA VAL A 68 8.17 -9.89 -8.55
C VAL A 68 6.71 -10.21 -8.20
N GLU A 69 6.16 -11.25 -8.82
CA GLU A 69 4.76 -11.68 -8.64
C GLU A 69 4.38 -12.02 -7.17
N MET A 70 5.36 -12.20 -6.28
CA MET A 70 5.14 -12.58 -4.88
C MET A 70 5.26 -11.42 -3.88
N VAL A 71 5.53 -10.20 -4.34
CA VAL A 71 5.66 -9.02 -3.46
C VAL A 71 4.55 -8.04 -3.81
N ALA A 72 3.76 -7.66 -2.81
CA ALA A 72 2.83 -6.55 -2.91
C ALA A 72 3.42 -5.34 -2.19
N GLU A 73 3.51 -4.22 -2.91
CA GLU A 73 3.79 -2.92 -2.31
C GLU A 73 2.46 -2.27 -1.92
N MET A 74 2.32 -1.87 -0.66
CA MET A 74 1.05 -1.34 -0.15
C MET A 74 1.25 -0.05 0.63
N THR A 75 0.42 0.94 0.32
CA THR A 75 0.29 2.14 1.13
C THR A 75 -0.95 2.01 2.02
N LEU A 76 -0.74 1.97 3.33
CA LEU A 76 -1.80 1.79 4.32
C LEU A 76 -1.91 3.02 5.22
N ASN A 77 -3.13 3.51 5.41
CA ASN A 77 -3.44 4.38 6.54
C ASN A 77 -3.86 3.51 7.73
N VAL A 78 -3.14 3.67 8.83
CA VAL A 78 -3.45 3.03 10.12
C VAL A 78 -3.90 4.06 11.14
N LEU A 79 -4.58 3.59 12.18
CA LEU A 79 -4.99 4.40 13.32
C LEU A 79 -4.44 3.79 14.60
N GLU A 80 -3.96 4.64 15.50
CA GLU A 80 -3.62 4.22 16.86
C GLU A 80 -4.89 3.76 17.59
N THR A 81 -4.74 2.72 18.39
CA THR A 81 -5.77 2.28 19.33
C THR A 81 -5.44 2.74 20.76
N LYS A 82 -6.35 2.54 21.70
CA LYS A 82 -6.11 2.81 23.12
C LYS A 82 -5.23 1.76 23.80
N CYS A 83 -5.02 0.60 23.16
CA CYS A 83 -4.20 -0.47 23.71
C CYS A 83 -2.72 -0.15 23.50
N HIS A 84 -1.97 -0.11 24.60
CA HIS A 84 -0.51 -0.06 24.53
C HIS A 84 0.02 -1.35 23.90
N VAL A 85 1.20 -1.32 23.26
CA VAL A 85 1.80 -2.52 22.63
C VAL A 85 2.01 -3.69 23.60
N LEU A 86 2.17 -3.40 24.90
CA LEU A 86 2.32 -4.40 25.98
C LEU A 86 0.99 -4.90 26.54
N ASP A 87 -0.14 -4.33 26.14
CA ASP A 87 -1.47 -4.78 26.57
C ASP A 87 -1.76 -6.16 25.96
N PRO A 88 -2.18 -7.18 26.74
CA PRO A 88 -2.51 -8.50 26.20
C PRO A 88 -3.78 -8.54 25.34
N THR A 89 -4.60 -7.48 25.35
CA THR A 89 -5.85 -7.40 24.61
C THR A 89 -5.59 -7.50 23.10
N PRO A 90 -6.24 -8.43 22.37
CA PRO A 90 -6.15 -8.50 20.91
C PRO A 90 -6.56 -7.18 20.25
N VAL A 91 -5.89 -6.79 19.16
CA VAL A 91 -6.07 -5.46 18.54
C VAL A 91 -7.50 -5.25 18.03
N GLU A 92 -8.19 -6.33 17.67
CA GLU A 92 -9.58 -6.33 17.21
C GLU A 92 -10.56 -5.88 18.31
N ASN A 93 -10.17 -6.02 19.58
CA ASN A 93 -10.95 -5.61 20.74
C ASN A 93 -10.53 -4.23 21.27
N CYS A 94 -9.54 -3.59 20.64
CA CYS A 94 -9.04 -2.28 21.03
C CYS A 94 -9.83 -1.19 20.32
N THR A 95 -10.27 -0.17 21.08
CA THR A 95 -10.95 0.99 20.48
C THR A 95 -9.94 1.96 19.87
N VAL A 96 -10.33 2.63 18.79
CA VAL A 96 -9.52 3.66 18.14
C VAL A 96 -9.30 4.83 19.10
N ARG A 97 -8.05 5.29 19.20
CA ARG A 97 -7.66 6.48 19.95
C ARG A 97 -8.13 7.71 19.19
N GLN A 98 -8.83 8.59 19.88
CA GLN A 98 -9.40 9.78 19.26
C GLN A 98 -8.33 10.86 19.14
N GLN A 99 -8.39 11.68 18.09
CA GLN A 99 -7.34 12.67 17.78
C GLN A 99 -7.04 13.63 18.96
N HIS A 100 -8.06 14.00 19.74
CA HIS A 100 -7.90 14.87 20.91
C HIS A 100 -7.15 14.22 22.09
N GLU A 101 -6.99 12.89 22.07
CA GLU A 101 -6.25 12.11 23.06
C GLU A 101 -4.76 11.98 22.67
N HIS A 102 -4.40 12.36 21.44
CA HIS A 102 -3.00 12.53 21.05
C HIS A 102 -2.52 13.82 21.70
N VAL A 103 -1.48 13.73 22.51
CA VAL A 103 -0.90 14.92 23.13
C VAL A 103 -0.44 15.83 22.01
N SER A 104 -1.08 16.99 21.87
CA SER A 104 -0.59 18.06 20.99
C SER A 104 0.78 18.46 21.49
N VAL A 105 1.82 18.14 20.72
CA VAL A 105 3.17 18.67 20.93
C VAL A 105 3.19 20.13 20.50
#